data_AF-A0A9D6FGB5-F1
#
_entry.id   AF-A0A9D6FGB5-F1
#
_cell.length_a   1.000
_cell.length_b   1.000
_cell.length_c   1.000
_cell.angle_alpha   90.00
_cell.angle_beta   90.00
_cell.angle_gamma   90.00
#
_symmetry.space_group_name_H-M   'P 1'
#
loop_
_entity.id
_entity.type
_entity.pdbx_description
1 polymer ?
#
loop_
_entity_poly.entity_id
_entity_poly.type
_entity_poly.pdbx_seq_one_letter_code
_entity_poly.pdbx_strand_id
1 'polypeptide(L)'
;MSGCVAYLDTNAVSNLATRQPSAGTALIKAVRQRRIEIITSVAVIEELCGIACKNWEQYCDTLVYLWEVARCNQLQTHTDLMKEEIRVGRKLRAFEPFETWDKIQYIRTASRDPSYATRVAADVQQWTENYRQEEERRRSEVLYQGGPTLARAVTDWWQAHEAQIDDWATDLLRAGRQQLALSPEQTQWPDPKAIPTAWRFVAYKMARIYLNVGEGRRIDASDTYDAFHHAYAGYAQIMVSDDTRLSQTWALIPNQACSVLTLDAFIKTCL
;
A
#
# COMPACT_ATOMS: atom_id res chain seq x y z
N MET A 1 -12.90 -13.57 21.12
CA MET A 1 -12.16 -14.11 19.96
C MET A 1 -11.86 -12.93 19.05
N SER A 2 -10.61 -12.68 18.71
CA SER A 2 -10.26 -11.64 17.73
C SER A 2 -10.75 -12.11 16.36
N GLY A 3 -11.64 -11.34 15.74
CA GLY A 3 -12.08 -11.59 14.36
C GLY A 3 -10.92 -11.52 13.37
N CYS A 4 -11.15 -12.02 12.15
CA CYS A 4 -10.18 -11.93 11.07
C CYS A 4 -9.94 -10.46 10.67
N VAL A 5 -8.69 -10.03 10.53
CA VAL A 5 -8.35 -8.67 10.07
C VAL A 5 -7.96 -8.72 8.60
N ALA A 6 -8.70 -8.03 7.74
CA ALA A 6 -8.42 -7.96 6.31
C ALA A 6 -8.16 -6.52 5.85
N TYR A 7 -7.24 -6.37 4.90
CA TYR A 7 -7.00 -5.16 4.15
C TYR A 7 -7.58 -5.34 2.75
N LEU A 8 -8.39 -4.39 2.29
CA LEU A 8 -8.96 -4.40 0.94
C LEU A 8 -8.19 -3.40 0.08
N ASP A 9 -7.68 -3.83 -1.07
CA ASP A 9 -7.16 -2.91 -2.07
C ASP A 9 -8.30 -2.12 -2.75
N THR A 10 -7.93 -1.14 -3.58
CA THR A 10 -8.91 -0.28 -4.26
C THR A 10 -9.87 -1.05 -5.16
N ASN A 11 -9.39 -2.10 -5.84
CA ASN A 11 -10.19 -2.92 -6.74
C ASN A 11 -11.21 -3.76 -5.97
N ALA A 12 -10.82 -4.39 -4.86
CA ALA A 12 -11.70 -5.17 -4.01
C ALA A 12 -12.82 -4.29 -3.41
N VAL A 13 -12.47 -3.09 -2.93
CA VAL A 13 -13.45 -2.11 -2.43
C VAL A 13 -14.44 -1.72 -3.53
N SER A 14 -13.94 -1.34 -4.71
CA SER A 14 -14.79 -0.93 -5.84
C SER A 14 -15.69 -2.07 -6.34
N ASN A 15 -15.17 -3.29 -6.45
CA ASN A 15 -15.91 -4.46 -6.87
C ASN A 15 -17.01 -4.85 -5.87
N LEU A 16 -16.72 -4.82 -4.57
CA LEU A 16 -17.72 -5.10 -3.53
C LEU A 16 -18.84 -4.03 -3.50
N ALA A 17 -18.48 -2.76 -3.72
CA ALA A 17 -19.45 -1.68 -3.76
C ALA A 17 -20.37 -1.75 -4.99
N THR A 18 -19.82 -2.10 -6.17
CA THR A 18 -20.51 -1.89 -7.45
C THR A 18 -20.89 -3.16 -8.21
N ARG A 19 -20.07 -4.21 -8.13
CA ARG A 19 -20.22 -5.44 -8.95
C ARG A 19 -20.76 -6.62 -8.16
N GLN A 20 -20.52 -6.65 -6.84
CA GLN A 20 -20.96 -7.73 -5.96
C GLN A 20 -21.72 -7.20 -4.73
N PRO A 21 -22.84 -6.46 -4.91
CA PRO A 21 -23.53 -5.77 -3.81
C PRO A 21 -24.07 -6.72 -2.72
N SER A 22 -24.39 -7.97 -3.07
CA SER A 22 -24.77 -9.00 -2.09
C SER A 22 -23.61 -9.39 -1.17
N ALA A 23 -22.42 -9.57 -1.73
CA ALA A 23 -21.19 -9.82 -0.96
C ALA A 23 -20.78 -8.60 -0.13
N GLY A 24 -20.90 -7.38 -0.70
CA GLY A 24 -20.70 -6.14 0.04
C GLY A 24 -21.62 -6.02 1.26
N THR A 25 -22.90 -6.35 1.10
CA THR A 25 -23.88 -6.38 2.21
C THR A 25 -23.52 -7.43 3.27
N ALA A 26 -23.07 -8.61 2.83
CA ALA A 26 -22.61 -9.67 3.72
C ALA A 26 -21.37 -9.24 4.54
N LEU A 27 -20.42 -8.53 3.90
CA LEU A 27 -19.25 -7.97 4.59
C LEU A 27 -19.64 -6.93 5.63
N ILE A 28 -20.51 -5.97 5.29
CA ILE A 28 -21.02 -4.98 6.26
C ILE A 28 -21.64 -5.69 7.47
N LYS A 29 -22.44 -6.75 7.24
CA LYS A 29 -23.02 -7.56 8.33
C LYS A 29 -21.93 -8.24 9.17
N ALA A 30 -20.93 -8.84 8.54
CA ALA A 30 -19.80 -9.48 9.23
C ALA A 30 -19.01 -8.50 10.09
N VAL A 31 -18.72 -7.30 9.59
CA VAL A 31 -18.05 -6.21 10.32
C VAL A 31 -18.90 -5.73 11.49
N ARG A 32 -20.20 -5.47 11.29
CA ARG A 32 -21.11 -5.05 12.37
C ARG A 32 -21.21 -6.10 13.48
N GLN A 33 -21.09 -7.38 13.13
CA GLN A 33 -21.06 -8.51 14.07
C GLN A 33 -19.66 -8.77 14.68
N ARG A 34 -18.64 -7.97 14.33
CA ARG A 34 -17.24 -8.15 14.75
C ARG A 34 -16.65 -9.53 14.39
N ARG A 35 -17.16 -10.17 13.34
CA ARG A 35 -16.59 -11.42 12.79
C ARG A 35 -15.32 -11.14 12.00
N ILE A 36 -15.33 -10.01 11.29
CA ILE A 36 -14.24 -9.51 10.47
C ILE A 36 -14.00 -8.06 10.86
N GLU A 37 -12.75 -7.64 10.80
CA GLU A 37 -12.35 -6.26 10.87
C GLU A 37 -11.66 -5.87 9.56
N ILE A 38 -12.05 -4.73 9.00
CA ILE A 38 -11.49 -4.22 7.76
C ILE A 38 -10.62 -3.01 8.07
N ILE A 39 -9.36 -3.09 7.68
CA ILE A 39 -8.45 -1.95 7.67
C ILE A 39 -8.43 -1.36 6.27
N THR A 40 -8.47 -0.04 6.18
CA THR A 40 -8.25 0.71 4.93
C THR A 40 -7.08 1.68 5.07
N SER A 41 -6.70 2.38 4.02
CA SER A 41 -5.66 3.40 4.06
C SER A 41 -5.99 4.60 3.18
N VAL A 42 -5.22 5.68 3.34
CA VAL A 42 -5.35 6.87 2.50
C VAL A 42 -5.11 6.56 1.01
N ALA A 43 -4.24 5.59 0.70
CA ALA A 43 -3.96 5.16 -0.68
C ALA A 43 -5.22 4.69 -1.41
N VAL A 44 -6.07 3.90 -0.75
CA VAL A 44 -7.36 3.46 -1.32
C VAL A 44 -8.20 4.66 -1.74
N ILE A 45 -8.24 5.68 -0.89
CA ILE A 45 -9.09 6.87 -1.10
C ILE A 45 -8.54 7.73 -2.24
N GLU A 46 -7.22 7.92 -2.26
CA GLU A 46 -6.54 8.65 -3.33
C GLU A 46 -6.72 7.96 -4.70
N GLU A 47 -6.60 6.63 -4.77
CA GLU A 47 -6.87 5.90 -6.01
C GLU A 47 -8.33 6.00 -6.44
N LEU A 48 -9.28 5.95 -5.48
CA LEU A 48 -10.70 6.17 -5.77
C LEU A 48 -10.96 7.56 -6.33
N CYS A 49 -10.18 8.60 -6.00
CA CYS A 49 -10.32 9.91 -6.64
C CYS A 49 -10.11 9.86 -8.16
N GLY A 50 -9.38 8.88 -8.69
CA GLY A 50 -9.30 8.64 -10.14
C GLY A 50 -10.63 8.21 -10.76
N ILE A 51 -11.53 7.57 -9.99
CA ILE A 51 -12.91 7.28 -10.39
C ILE A 51 -13.75 8.56 -10.42
N ALA A 52 -13.55 9.47 -9.45
CA ALA A 52 -14.30 10.71 -9.34
C ALA A 52 -14.27 11.56 -10.63
N CYS A 53 -13.14 11.57 -11.34
CA CYS A 53 -12.98 12.28 -12.61
C CYS A 53 -13.79 11.66 -13.77
N LYS A 54 -14.18 10.38 -13.67
CA LYS A 54 -14.90 9.63 -14.72
C LYS A 54 -16.37 9.41 -14.37
N ASN A 55 -16.66 9.16 -13.10
CA ASN A 55 -17.98 8.83 -12.58
C ASN A 55 -18.08 9.24 -11.10
N TRP A 56 -18.59 10.45 -10.86
CA TRP A 56 -18.74 11.02 -9.51
C TRP A 56 -19.69 10.23 -8.62
N GLU A 57 -20.81 9.74 -9.17
CA GLU A 57 -21.80 8.97 -8.42
C GLU A 57 -21.21 7.67 -7.90
N GLN A 58 -20.56 6.89 -8.79
CA GLN A 58 -19.87 5.66 -8.41
C GLN A 58 -18.78 5.90 -7.35
N TYR A 59 -18.05 7.01 -7.46
CA TYR A 59 -17.05 7.39 -6.47
C TYR A 59 -17.68 7.63 -5.09
N CYS A 60 -18.76 8.42 -5.02
CA CYS A 60 -19.51 8.65 -3.78
C CYS A 60 -20.03 7.35 -3.16
N ASP A 61 -20.64 6.48 -3.97
CA ASP A 61 -21.16 5.18 -3.51
C ASP A 61 -20.04 4.30 -2.95
N THR A 62 -18.89 4.27 -3.63
CA THR A 62 -17.74 3.48 -3.19
C THR A 62 -17.15 4.03 -1.88
N LEU A 63 -17.11 5.36 -1.70
CA LEU A 63 -16.66 5.97 -0.45
C LEU A 63 -17.63 5.69 0.71
N VAL A 64 -18.94 5.77 0.48
CA VAL A 64 -19.95 5.43 1.49
C VAL A 64 -19.81 3.96 1.90
N TYR A 65 -19.65 3.07 0.93
CA TYR A 65 -19.39 1.66 1.19
C TYR A 65 -18.11 1.47 2.03
N LEU A 66 -17.01 2.13 1.65
CA LEU A 66 -15.73 2.05 2.38
C LEU A 66 -15.90 2.47 3.84
N TRP A 67 -16.66 3.53 4.11
CA TRP A 67 -16.98 3.97 5.47
C TRP A 67 -17.76 2.93 6.28
N GLU A 68 -18.73 2.27 5.66
CA GLU A 68 -19.56 1.25 6.31
C GLU A 68 -18.76 0.01 6.69
N VAL A 69 -17.76 -0.38 5.90
CA VAL A 69 -16.94 -1.58 6.17
C VAL A 69 -15.71 -1.28 7.03
N ALA A 70 -15.06 -0.13 6.87
CA ALA A 70 -13.88 0.19 7.67
C ALA A 70 -14.24 0.77 9.05
N ARG A 71 -15.43 1.37 9.22
CA ARG A 71 -15.99 1.88 10.50
C ARG A 71 -14.96 2.54 11.43
N CYS A 72 -14.14 3.43 10.90
CA CYS A 72 -13.07 4.13 11.61
C CYS A 72 -11.74 3.39 11.80
N ASN A 73 -11.48 2.33 11.04
CA ASN A 73 -10.17 1.64 11.02
C ASN A 73 -9.38 2.01 9.74
N GLN A 74 -9.03 3.28 9.64
CA GLN A 74 -8.20 3.81 8.55
C GLN A 74 -6.78 4.05 9.03
N LEU A 75 -5.81 3.45 8.33
CA LEU A 75 -4.39 3.65 8.55
C LEU A 75 -3.98 5.11 8.30
N GLN A 76 -2.92 5.53 9.00
CA GLN A 76 -2.31 6.82 8.75
C GLN A 76 -1.66 6.87 7.35
N THR A 77 -1.18 8.06 6.97
CA THR A 77 -0.35 8.17 5.76
C THR A 77 0.92 7.35 5.94
N HIS A 78 1.55 6.94 4.85
CA HIS A 78 2.80 6.17 4.88
C HIS A 78 3.87 6.85 5.77
N THR A 79 4.08 8.16 5.58
CA THR A 79 5.01 8.96 6.39
C THR A 79 4.60 9.01 7.87
N ASP A 80 3.31 9.16 8.18
CA ASP A 80 2.85 9.25 9.57
C ASP A 80 2.94 7.90 10.30
N LEU A 81 2.66 6.78 9.61
CA LEU A 81 2.92 5.45 10.16
C LEU A 81 4.41 5.26 10.45
N MET A 82 5.29 5.67 9.54
CA MET A 82 6.74 5.62 9.78
C MET A 82 7.14 6.44 11.01
N LYS A 83 6.64 7.68 11.14
CA LYS A 83 6.88 8.53 12.33
C LYS A 83 6.44 7.82 13.61
N GLU A 84 5.25 7.22 13.57
CA GLU A 84 4.68 6.56 14.74
C GLU A 84 5.50 5.31 15.10
N GLU A 85 5.91 4.49 14.12
CA GLU A 85 6.81 3.34 14.32
C GLU A 85 8.15 3.76 14.91
N ILE A 86 8.76 4.84 14.39
CA ILE A 86 9.99 5.44 14.93
C ILE A 86 9.77 5.87 16.39
N ARG A 87 8.66 6.56 16.67
CA ARG A 87 8.33 7.09 17.99
C ARG A 87 8.12 5.99 19.03
N VAL A 88 7.42 4.91 18.65
CA VAL A 88 7.13 3.80 19.59
C VAL A 88 8.23 2.74 19.63
N GLY A 89 9.13 2.70 18.64
CA GLY A 89 10.24 1.75 18.55
C GLY A 89 9.79 0.29 18.34
N ARG A 90 8.60 0.07 17.76
CA ARG A 90 8.04 -1.26 17.46
C ARG A 90 7.06 -1.21 16.31
N LYS A 91 6.77 -2.38 15.73
CA LYS A 91 5.63 -2.56 14.81
C LYS A 91 4.31 -2.12 15.46
N LEU A 92 3.52 -1.32 14.75
CA LEU A 92 2.18 -0.94 15.17
C LEU A 92 1.22 -2.13 15.06
N ARG A 93 0.24 -2.18 15.96
CA ARG A 93 -0.78 -3.24 15.95
C ARG A 93 -1.97 -2.80 15.10
N ALA A 94 -2.61 -3.78 14.47
CA ALA A 94 -3.81 -3.63 13.63
C ALA A 94 -4.95 -2.77 14.23
N PHE A 95 -5.01 -2.67 15.56
CA PHE A 95 -6.08 -2.01 16.31
C PHE A 95 -5.62 -0.74 17.04
N GLU A 96 -4.46 -0.20 16.66
CA GLU A 96 -4.04 1.11 17.17
C GLU A 96 -4.92 2.20 16.55
N PRO A 97 -5.19 3.30 17.27
CA PRO A 97 -6.02 4.40 16.77
C PRO A 97 -5.25 5.15 15.67
N PHE A 98 -5.29 4.60 14.46
CA PHE A 98 -4.64 5.17 13.30
C PHE A 98 -5.39 6.42 12.78
N GLU A 99 -6.67 6.56 13.07
CA GLU A 99 -7.43 7.71 12.59
C GLU A 99 -7.02 9.03 13.25
N THR A 100 -6.94 10.08 12.43
CA THR A 100 -6.88 11.47 12.88
C THR A 100 -8.09 12.23 12.35
N TRP A 101 -8.55 13.24 13.10
CA TRP A 101 -9.68 14.08 12.69
C TRP A 101 -9.48 14.71 11.30
N ASP A 102 -8.24 15.10 10.98
CA ASP A 102 -7.89 15.66 9.67
C ASP A 102 -8.16 14.68 8.52
N LYS A 103 -7.95 13.37 8.74
CA LYS A 103 -8.25 12.33 7.74
C LYS A 103 -9.74 12.14 7.54
N ILE A 104 -10.51 12.17 8.64
CA ILE A 104 -11.98 12.17 8.55
C ILE A 104 -12.47 13.39 7.75
N GLN A 105 -11.86 14.57 7.96
CA GLN A 105 -12.18 15.78 7.19
C GLN A 105 -11.76 15.69 5.73
N TYR A 106 -10.60 15.08 5.44
CA TYR A 106 -10.13 14.82 4.07
C TYR A 106 -11.20 14.05 3.28
N ILE A 107 -11.67 12.91 3.81
CA ILE A 107 -12.66 12.07 3.12
C ILE A 107 -14.00 12.79 3.00
N ARG A 108 -14.46 13.45 4.06
CA ARG A 108 -15.70 14.23 4.02
C ARG A 108 -15.65 15.31 2.96
N THR A 109 -14.53 16.02 2.85
CA THR A 109 -14.33 17.06 1.83
C THR A 109 -14.30 16.43 0.44
N ALA A 110 -13.51 15.36 0.27
CA ALA A 110 -13.38 14.65 -0.99
C ALA A 110 -14.69 14.04 -1.48
N SER A 111 -15.64 13.70 -0.59
CA SER A 111 -16.98 13.21 -0.94
C SER A 111 -18.00 14.31 -1.28
N ARG A 112 -17.71 15.58 -0.94
CA ARG A 112 -18.65 16.70 -1.07
C ARG A 112 -18.23 17.72 -2.14
N ASP A 113 -16.95 17.75 -2.48
CA ASP A 113 -16.38 18.69 -3.43
C ASP A 113 -15.70 17.94 -4.60
N PRO A 114 -16.35 17.85 -5.76
CA PRO A 114 -15.74 17.26 -6.96
C PRO A 114 -14.44 17.92 -7.38
N SER A 115 -14.29 19.23 -7.12
CA SER A 115 -13.06 19.95 -7.45
C SER A 115 -11.91 19.52 -6.54
N TYR A 116 -12.20 19.15 -5.29
CA TYR A 116 -11.21 18.60 -4.36
C TYR A 116 -10.69 17.26 -4.86
N ALA A 117 -11.60 16.32 -5.18
CA ALA A 117 -11.21 15.01 -5.70
C ALA A 117 -10.40 15.13 -7.00
N THR A 118 -10.75 16.09 -7.86
CA THR A 118 -10.00 16.35 -9.10
C THR A 118 -8.59 16.90 -8.82
N ARG A 119 -8.43 17.79 -7.83
CA ARG A 119 -7.11 18.29 -7.42
C ARG A 119 -6.23 17.17 -6.87
N VAL A 120 -6.78 16.34 -5.98
CA VAL A 120 -6.07 15.16 -5.46
C VAL A 120 -5.66 14.25 -6.61
N ALA A 121 -6.56 13.96 -7.56
CA ALA A 121 -6.24 13.13 -8.71
C ALA A 121 -5.08 13.71 -9.55
N ALA A 122 -5.00 15.04 -9.70
CA ALA A 122 -3.89 15.70 -10.38
C ALA A 122 -2.57 15.62 -9.60
N ASP A 123 -2.61 15.84 -8.28
CA ASP A 123 -1.43 15.70 -7.41
C ASP A 123 -0.90 14.27 -7.42
N VAL A 124 -1.80 13.29 -7.39
CA VAL A 124 -1.49 11.86 -7.51
C VAL A 124 -0.85 11.54 -8.85
N GLN A 125 -1.32 12.10 -9.95
CA GLN A 125 -0.70 11.92 -11.27
C GLN A 125 0.74 12.43 -11.29
N GLN A 126 0.97 13.64 -10.76
CA GLN A 126 2.32 14.22 -10.70
C GLN A 126 3.25 13.37 -9.83
N TRP A 127 2.76 12.92 -8.67
CA TRP A 127 3.53 12.07 -7.77
C TRP A 127 3.87 10.71 -8.39
N THR A 128 2.89 10.10 -9.05
CA THR A 128 3.05 8.83 -9.77
C THR A 128 4.11 8.95 -10.88
N GLU A 129 4.13 10.08 -11.60
CA GLU A 129 5.12 10.34 -12.62
C GLU A 129 6.53 10.50 -12.04
N ASN A 130 6.68 11.25 -10.94
CA ASN A 130 7.96 11.38 -10.23
C ASN A 130 8.46 10.01 -9.76
N TYR A 131 7.55 9.17 -9.26
CA TYR A 131 7.87 7.82 -8.81
C TYR A 131 8.29 6.92 -9.98
N ARG A 132 7.60 6.98 -11.12
CA ARG A 132 7.98 6.27 -12.36
C ARG A 132 9.39 6.65 -12.80
N GLN A 133 9.72 7.94 -12.79
CA GLN A 133 11.06 8.42 -13.15
C GLN A 133 12.14 7.90 -12.21
N GLU A 134 11.87 7.86 -10.90
CA GLU A 134 12.80 7.28 -9.93
C GLU A 134 12.98 5.77 -10.17
N GLU A 135 11.91 5.01 -10.43
CA GLU A 135 12.02 3.58 -10.77
C GLU A 135 12.82 3.36 -12.07
N GLU A 136 12.61 4.19 -13.10
CA GLU A 136 13.37 4.12 -14.35
C GLU A 136 14.84 4.45 -14.17
N ARG A 137 15.16 5.45 -13.34
CA ARG A 137 16.51 5.81 -12.95
C ARG A 137 17.20 4.64 -12.25
N ARG A 138 16.53 4.04 -11.25
CA ARG A 138 17.03 2.87 -10.51
C ARG A 138 17.19 1.64 -11.39
N ARG A 139 16.22 1.37 -12.27
CA ARG A 139 16.34 0.33 -13.29
C ARG A 139 17.59 0.55 -14.14
N SER A 140 17.86 1.78 -14.55
CA SER A 140 19.04 2.11 -15.35
C SER A 140 20.35 1.88 -14.59
N GLU A 141 20.39 2.15 -13.28
CA GLU A 141 21.54 1.82 -12.42
C GLU A 141 21.81 0.31 -12.38
N VAL A 142 20.76 -0.50 -12.20
CA VAL A 142 20.87 -1.97 -12.21
C VAL A 142 21.30 -2.48 -13.58
N LEU A 143 20.74 -1.93 -14.66
CA LEU A 143 21.13 -2.24 -16.04
C LEU A 143 22.61 -1.97 -16.31
N TYR A 144 23.11 -0.82 -15.83
CA TYR A 144 24.50 -0.41 -16.00
C TYR A 144 25.47 -1.34 -15.25
N GLN A 145 25.10 -1.77 -14.03
CA GLN A 145 25.94 -2.67 -13.23
C GLN A 145 25.96 -4.12 -13.75
N GLY A 146 24.90 -4.57 -14.44
CA GLY A 146 24.75 -5.97 -14.85
C GLY A 146 25.47 -6.41 -16.13
N GLY A 147 25.90 -5.47 -16.98
CA GLY A 147 26.61 -5.79 -18.24
C GLY A 147 25.81 -6.69 -19.21
N PRO A 148 26.46 -7.37 -20.18
CA PRO A 148 25.81 -8.19 -21.22
C PRO A 148 25.08 -9.45 -20.71
N THR A 149 25.15 -9.78 -19.41
CA THR A 149 24.41 -10.89 -18.77
C THR A 149 23.46 -10.40 -17.67
N LEU A 150 22.73 -9.34 -18.01
CA LEU A 150 21.82 -8.63 -17.13
C LEU A 150 20.87 -9.53 -16.31
N ALA A 151 20.25 -10.54 -16.93
CA ALA A 151 19.30 -11.43 -16.24
C ALA A 151 19.96 -12.21 -15.09
N ARG A 152 21.21 -12.65 -15.28
CA ARG A 152 22.00 -13.33 -14.25
C ARG A 152 22.42 -12.34 -13.17
N ALA A 153 22.86 -11.14 -13.56
CA ALA A 153 23.23 -10.08 -12.61
C ALA A 153 22.05 -9.65 -11.72
N VAL A 154 20.83 -9.55 -12.26
CA VAL A 154 19.62 -9.23 -11.49
C VAL A 154 19.21 -10.38 -10.56
N THR A 155 19.39 -11.62 -10.99
CA THR A 155 19.16 -12.80 -10.15
C THR A 155 20.15 -12.84 -8.99
N ASP A 156 21.44 -12.65 -9.27
CA ASP A 156 22.51 -12.62 -8.27
C ASP A 156 22.34 -11.41 -7.33
N TRP A 157 21.89 -10.27 -7.84
CA TRP A 157 21.49 -9.11 -7.04
C TRP A 157 20.36 -9.48 -6.08
N TRP A 158 19.29 -10.12 -6.56
CA TRP A 158 18.17 -10.54 -5.71
C TRP A 158 18.53 -11.62 -4.68
N GLN A 159 19.63 -12.37 -4.85
CA GLN A 159 20.08 -13.32 -3.82
C GLN A 159 20.46 -12.63 -2.50
N ALA A 160 20.86 -11.36 -2.52
CA ALA A 160 21.15 -10.54 -1.35
C ALA A 160 20.03 -9.56 -0.99
N HIS A 161 18.78 -9.87 -1.37
CA HIS A 161 17.64 -8.96 -1.28
C HIS A 161 17.44 -8.33 0.11
N GLU A 162 17.59 -9.07 1.22
CA GLU A 162 17.37 -8.47 2.55
C GLU A 162 18.33 -7.31 2.83
N ALA A 163 19.63 -7.51 2.60
CA ALA A 163 20.63 -6.46 2.84
C ALA A 163 20.41 -5.24 1.95
N GLN A 164 19.94 -5.46 0.72
CA GLN A 164 19.64 -4.38 -0.21
C GLN A 164 18.35 -3.64 0.15
N ILE A 165 17.32 -4.35 0.64
CA ILE A 165 16.10 -3.72 1.15
C ILE A 165 16.43 -2.85 2.35
N ASP A 166 17.30 -3.32 3.26
CA ASP A 166 17.72 -2.55 4.43
C ASP A 166 18.48 -1.26 4.02
N ASP A 167 19.37 -1.36 3.04
CA ASP A 167 20.09 -0.20 2.48
C ASP A 167 19.13 0.82 1.85
N TRP A 168 18.19 0.34 1.02
CA TRP A 168 17.22 1.21 0.36
C TRP A 168 16.18 1.81 1.31
N ALA A 169 15.79 1.07 2.35
CA ALA A 169 14.97 1.60 3.42
C ALA A 169 15.74 2.67 4.19
N THR A 170 17.05 2.51 4.40
CA THR A 170 17.92 3.55 4.98
C THR A 170 17.98 4.80 4.09
N ASP A 171 18.07 4.65 2.76
CA ASP A 171 17.98 5.76 1.81
C ASP A 171 16.64 6.51 1.91
N LEU A 172 15.53 5.78 2.03
CA LEU A 172 14.21 6.36 2.23
C LEU A 172 14.14 7.17 3.54
N LEU A 173 14.68 6.64 4.64
CA LEU A 173 14.78 7.36 5.91
C LEU A 173 15.66 8.61 5.78
N ARG A 174 16.76 8.53 5.03
CA ARG A 174 17.64 9.67 4.76
C ARG A 174 16.93 10.79 4.00
N ALA A 175 16.20 10.44 2.94
CA ALA A 175 15.41 11.40 2.19
C ALA A 175 14.30 12.04 3.05
N GLY A 176 13.68 11.25 3.95
CA GLY A 176 12.63 11.69 4.86
C GLY A 176 13.12 12.30 6.17
N ARG A 177 14.43 12.44 6.42
CA ARG A 177 15.02 12.70 7.74
C ARG A 177 14.32 13.82 8.52
N GLN A 178 14.11 14.97 7.89
CA GLN A 178 13.46 16.12 8.52
C GLN A 178 11.99 15.84 8.84
N GLN A 179 11.25 15.26 7.90
CA GLN A 179 9.83 14.94 8.06
C GLN A 179 9.61 13.87 9.13
N LEU A 180 10.52 12.91 9.23
CA LEU A 180 10.48 11.79 10.18
C LEU A 180 11.07 12.15 11.56
N ALA A 181 11.51 13.39 11.76
CA ALA A 181 12.16 13.86 12.98
C ALA A 181 13.38 13.00 13.40
N LEU A 182 14.11 12.47 12.42
CA LEU A 182 15.29 11.63 12.66
C LEU A 182 16.50 12.49 13.07
N SER A 183 17.35 11.90 13.92
CA SER A 183 18.62 12.52 14.34
C SER A 183 19.47 12.91 13.12
N PRO A 184 20.27 14.00 13.18
CA PRO A 184 21.30 14.25 12.18
C PRO A 184 22.35 13.14 12.08
N GLU A 185 22.57 12.39 13.16
CA GLU A 185 23.55 11.29 13.22
C GLU A 185 22.89 9.96 12.81
N GLN A 186 23.32 9.39 11.68
CA GLN A 186 22.74 8.14 11.14
C GLN A 186 22.91 6.94 12.08
N THR A 187 23.96 6.89 12.90
CA THR A 187 24.19 5.83 13.90
C THR A 187 23.12 5.78 14.98
N GLN A 188 22.33 6.84 15.14
CA GLN A 188 21.22 6.92 16.10
C GLN A 188 19.87 6.57 15.46
N TRP A 189 19.85 6.22 14.18
CA TRP A 189 18.60 5.86 13.51
C TRP A 189 18.15 4.47 13.93
N PRO A 190 16.84 4.23 14.01
CA PRO A 190 16.32 2.88 14.19
C PRO A 190 16.74 1.98 13.02
N ASP A 191 16.87 0.69 13.31
CA ASP A 191 17.00 -0.34 12.27
C ASP A 191 15.81 -0.22 11.29
N PRO A 192 16.05 -0.18 9.96
CA PRO A 192 14.97 -0.15 8.98
C PRO A 192 13.93 -1.26 9.15
N LYS A 193 14.33 -2.46 9.60
CA LYS A 193 13.39 -3.57 9.88
C LYS A 193 12.45 -3.28 11.05
N ALA A 194 12.83 -2.38 11.95
CA ALA A 194 11.97 -1.90 13.04
C ALA A 194 10.91 -0.88 12.58
N ILE A 195 10.98 -0.43 11.32
CA ILE A 195 9.97 0.42 10.66
C ILE A 195 9.32 -0.37 9.51
N PRO A 196 8.41 -1.32 9.81
CA PRO A 196 7.74 -2.15 8.82
C PRO A 196 7.15 -1.38 7.63
N THR A 197 6.63 -0.16 7.85
CA THR A 197 6.07 0.67 6.77
C THR A 197 7.11 1.00 5.70
N ALA A 198 8.30 1.41 6.15
CA ALA A 198 9.40 1.77 5.27
C ALA A 198 9.95 0.54 4.56
N TRP A 199 10.26 -0.49 5.36
CA TRP A 199 10.86 -1.73 4.87
C TRP A 199 9.97 -2.43 3.83
N ARG A 200 8.67 -2.60 4.13
CA ARG A 200 7.74 -3.28 3.22
C ARG A 200 7.50 -2.48 1.95
N PHE A 201 7.42 -1.17 2.04
CA PHE A 201 7.30 -0.32 0.85
C PHE A 201 8.48 -0.55 -0.08
N VAL A 202 9.71 -0.47 0.44
CA VAL A 202 10.95 -0.69 -0.33
C VAL A 202 11.06 -2.11 -0.86
N ALA A 203 10.75 -3.12 -0.05
CA ALA A 203 10.77 -4.52 -0.46
C ALA A 203 9.91 -4.77 -1.71
N TYR A 204 8.73 -4.16 -1.76
CA TYR A 204 7.85 -4.24 -2.92
C TYR A 204 8.45 -3.57 -4.15
N LYS A 205 9.01 -2.35 -4.01
CA LYS A 205 9.69 -1.66 -5.11
C LYS A 205 10.80 -2.52 -5.71
N MET A 206 11.61 -3.12 -4.85
CA MET A 206 12.74 -3.92 -5.28
C MET A 206 12.34 -5.22 -5.96
N ALA A 207 11.33 -5.92 -5.42
CA ALA A 207 10.76 -7.09 -6.08
C ALA A 207 10.21 -6.74 -7.49
N ARG A 208 9.63 -5.55 -7.65
CA ARG A 208 9.22 -5.06 -8.98
C ARG A 208 10.39 -4.78 -9.90
N ILE A 209 11.48 -4.18 -9.41
CA ILE A 209 12.69 -3.98 -10.23
C ILE A 209 13.24 -5.33 -10.70
N TYR A 210 13.25 -6.35 -9.85
CA TYR A 210 13.60 -7.70 -10.26
C TYR A 210 12.72 -8.21 -11.41
N LEU A 211 11.39 -8.08 -11.31
CA LEU A 211 10.47 -8.49 -12.38
C LEU A 211 10.62 -7.65 -13.66
N ASN A 212 10.81 -6.34 -13.53
CA ASN A 212 10.88 -5.42 -14.67
C ASN A 212 12.19 -5.56 -15.45
N VAL A 213 13.30 -5.81 -14.76
CA VAL A 213 14.63 -5.92 -15.35
C VAL A 213 14.99 -7.37 -15.67
N GLY A 214 14.75 -8.29 -14.73
CA GLY A 214 15.06 -9.71 -14.87
C GLY A 214 14.09 -10.43 -15.81
N GLU A 215 12.80 -10.11 -15.76
CA GLU A 215 11.76 -10.79 -16.55
C GLU A 215 11.16 -9.91 -17.67
N GLY A 216 11.65 -8.68 -17.83
CA GLY A 216 11.22 -7.77 -18.90
C GLY A 216 9.79 -7.23 -18.74
N ARG A 217 9.24 -7.25 -17.52
CA ARG A 217 7.92 -6.70 -17.24
C ARG A 217 7.89 -5.17 -17.46
N ARG A 218 6.77 -4.69 -17.99
CA ARG A 218 6.52 -3.26 -18.21
C ARG A 218 6.28 -2.53 -16.88
N ILE A 219 6.81 -1.32 -16.76
CA ILE A 219 6.47 -0.36 -15.69
C ILE A 219 5.17 0.33 -16.07
N ASP A 220 4.15 0.22 -15.21
CA ASP A 220 2.90 0.95 -15.34
C ASP A 220 2.79 2.02 -14.24
N ALA A 221 1.81 2.92 -14.33
CA ALA A 221 1.67 4.03 -13.38
C ALA A 221 1.01 3.60 -12.04
N SER A 222 0.04 2.68 -12.10
CA SER A 222 -0.69 2.16 -10.93
C SER A 222 0.18 1.39 -9.93
N ASP A 223 1.31 0.89 -10.43
CA ASP A 223 2.37 0.17 -9.73
C ASP A 223 2.91 0.85 -8.45
N THR A 224 2.68 2.16 -8.31
CA THR A 224 3.10 2.91 -7.14
C THR A 224 2.18 2.64 -5.94
N TYR A 225 0.88 2.53 -6.17
CA TYR A 225 -0.10 2.25 -5.13
C TYR A 225 0.00 0.82 -4.61
N ASP A 226 0.43 -0.12 -5.44
CA ASP A 226 0.72 -1.48 -4.99
C ASP A 226 1.78 -1.51 -3.87
N ALA A 227 2.81 -0.68 -3.95
CA ALA A 227 3.85 -0.61 -2.91
C ALA A 227 3.26 -0.09 -1.58
N PHE A 228 2.34 0.87 -1.66
CA PHE A 228 1.60 1.33 -0.51
C PHE A 228 0.66 0.27 0.04
N HIS A 229 -0.14 -0.37 -0.81
CA HIS A 229 -1.00 -1.48 -0.39
C HIS A 229 -0.19 -2.57 0.29
N HIS A 230 0.99 -2.92 -0.23
CA HIS A 230 1.88 -3.89 0.42
C HIS A 230 2.37 -3.43 1.80
N ALA A 231 2.75 -2.17 1.95
CA ALA A 231 3.12 -1.62 3.25
C ALA A 231 1.94 -1.67 4.25
N TYR A 232 0.75 -1.24 3.82
CA TYR A 232 -0.45 -1.14 4.64
C TYR A 232 -1.07 -2.49 5.00
N ALA A 233 -1.12 -3.44 4.06
CA ALA A 233 -1.58 -4.80 4.33
C ALA A 233 -0.64 -5.54 5.31
N GLY A 234 0.56 -4.99 5.56
CA GLY A 234 1.45 -5.38 6.65
C GLY A 234 0.81 -5.38 8.06
N TYR A 235 -0.30 -4.66 8.23
CA TYR A 235 -1.08 -4.57 9.47
C TYR A 235 -2.30 -5.50 9.53
N ALA A 236 -2.58 -6.24 8.45
CA ALA A 236 -3.69 -7.19 8.37
C ALA A 236 -3.19 -8.64 8.40
N GLN A 237 -4.12 -9.59 8.53
CA GLN A 237 -3.85 -11.03 8.37
C GLN A 237 -4.09 -11.49 6.93
N ILE A 238 -5.01 -10.81 6.24
CA ILE A 238 -5.38 -11.06 4.85
C ILE A 238 -5.28 -9.76 4.06
N MET A 239 -4.66 -9.82 2.88
CA MET A 239 -4.86 -8.83 1.83
C MET A 239 -5.84 -9.38 0.80
N VAL A 240 -6.85 -8.61 0.43
CA VAL A 240 -7.79 -8.96 -0.62
C VAL A 240 -7.45 -8.15 -1.86
N SER A 241 -7.07 -8.84 -2.93
CA SER A 241 -6.73 -8.24 -4.22
C SER A 241 -6.98 -9.24 -5.34
N ASP A 242 -7.64 -8.78 -6.41
CA ASP A 242 -7.73 -9.53 -7.67
C ASP A 242 -6.57 -9.18 -8.63
N ASP A 243 -5.64 -8.31 -8.20
CA ASP A 243 -4.49 -7.94 -8.99
C ASP A 243 -3.44 -9.08 -8.98
N THR A 244 -3.40 -9.80 -10.10
CA THR A 244 -2.46 -10.91 -10.31
C THR A 244 -1.02 -10.43 -10.30
N ARG A 245 -0.76 -9.22 -10.81
CA ARG A 245 0.57 -8.64 -10.90
C ARG A 245 1.08 -8.21 -9.53
N LEU A 246 0.19 -7.69 -8.68
CA LEU A 246 0.50 -7.42 -7.28
C LEU A 246 0.85 -8.71 -6.56
N SER A 247 0.02 -9.74 -6.74
CA SER A 247 0.23 -11.06 -6.13
C SER A 247 1.55 -11.72 -6.55
N GLN A 248 1.94 -11.60 -7.82
CA GLN A 248 3.22 -12.08 -8.33
C GLN A 248 4.40 -11.37 -7.69
N THR A 249 4.36 -10.04 -7.60
CA THR A 249 5.41 -9.26 -6.91
C THR A 249 5.48 -9.66 -5.43
N TRP A 250 4.33 -9.76 -4.77
CA TRP A 250 4.21 -10.14 -3.36
C TRP A 250 4.86 -11.49 -3.07
N ALA A 251 4.68 -12.46 -3.98
CA ALA A 251 5.23 -13.79 -3.86
C ALA A 251 6.77 -13.83 -3.80
N LEU A 252 7.45 -12.82 -4.33
CA LEU A 252 8.91 -12.74 -4.31
C LEU A 252 9.48 -12.23 -2.98
N ILE A 253 8.69 -11.49 -2.20
CA ILE A 253 9.17 -10.80 -1.01
C ILE A 253 9.26 -11.81 0.15
N PRO A 254 10.41 -11.94 0.83
CA PRO A 254 10.54 -12.84 1.98
C PRO A 254 9.66 -12.37 3.14
N ASN A 255 9.33 -13.28 4.06
CA ASN A 255 8.61 -12.95 5.30
C ASN A 255 7.29 -12.19 5.04
N GLN A 256 6.43 -12.79 4.21
CA GLN A 256 5.11 -12.25 3.88
C GLN A 256 4.34 -11.88 5.14
N ALA A 257 3.78 -10.66 5.17
CA ALA A 257 3.07 -10.15 6.34
C ALA A 257 1.72 -10.83 6.57
N CYS A 258 1.07 -11.19 5.47
CA CYS A 258 -0.31 -11.62 5.41
C CYS A 258 -0.50 -12.53 4.19
N SER A 259 -1.59 -13.28 4.21
CA SER A 259 -2.01 -14.07 3.05
C SER A 259 -2.71 -13.18 2.03
N VAL A 260 -2.46 -13.39 0.74
CA VAL A 260 -3.18 -12.70 -0.34
C VAL A 260 -4.29 -13.59 -0.85
N LEU A 261 -5.53 -13.10 -0.85
CA LEU A 261 -6.71 -13.78 -1.38
C LEU A 261 -7.32 -12.96 -2.52
N THR A 262 -7.82 -13.64 -3.55
CA THR A 262 -8.77 -13.02 -4.49
C THR A 262 -10.06 -12.69 -3.78
N LEU A 263 -10.85 -11.77 -4.36
CA LEU A 263 -12.12 -11.36 -3.78
C LEU A 263 -13.06 -12.56 -3.59
N ASP A 264 -13.18 -13.42 -4.61
CA ASP A 264 -14.01 -14.63 -4.54
C ASP A 264 -13.54 -15.61 -3.45
N ALA A 265 -12.23 -15.76 -3.27
CA ALA A 265 -11.67 -16.62 -2.22
C ALA A 265 -11.94 -16.04 -0.83
N PHE A 266 -11.79 -14.73 -0.68
CA PHE A 266 -12.12 -14.02 0.57
C PHE A 266 -13.61 -14.20 0.92
N ILE A 267 -14.51 -13.99 -0.04
CA ILE A 267 -15.96 -14.15 0.19
C ILE A 267 -16.28 -15.57 0.64
N LYS A 268 -15.78 -16.59 -0.06
CA LYS A 268 -16.04 -18.00 0.29
C LYS A 268 -15.49 -18.42 1.65
N THR A 269 -14.38 -17.81 2.07
CA THR A 269 -13.65 -18.22 3.27
C THR A 269 -14.12 -17.44 4.51
N CYS A 270 -14.49 -16.17 4.33
CA CYS A 270 -14.69 -15.24 5.44
C CYS A 270 -16.14 -14.79 5.64
N LEU A 271 -16.99 -14.77 4.60
CA LEU A 271 -18.33 -14.16 4.67
C LEU A 271 -19.44 -15.18 4.91
#